data_AF-A0AAV4JBI8-F1
#
_entry.id   AF-A0AAV4JBI8-F1
#
_cell.length_a   1.000
_cell.length_b   1.000
_cell.length_c   1.000
_cell.angle_alpha   90.00
_cell.angle_beta   90.00
_cell.angle_gamma   90.00
#
_symmetry.space_group_name_H-M   'P 1'
#
loop_
_entity.id
_entity.type
_entity.pdbx_description
1 polymer ?
#
loop_
_entity_poly.entity_id
_entity_poly.type
_entity_poly.pdbx_seq_one_letter_code
_entity_poly.pdbx_strand_id
1 'polypeptide(L)'
;METTWKNASFIQLRGMFSFHRLIKSKRTRTRATRMYGLLLQSAASYLKRRYGDEIYAQICRDANIPPAGFSTHNKYSEKIMTEMGLVTAKVGFC
;
A
#
# COMPACT_ATOMS: atom_id res chain seq x y z
N MET A 1 49.44 10.01 -41.79
CA MET A 1 50.56 9.08 -41.56
C MET A 1 50.27 8.34 -40.27
N GLU A 2 50.13 7.03 -40.41
CA GLU A 2 49.85 6.05 -39.36
C GLU A 2 50.94 6.07 -38.28
N THR A 3 50.55 5.82 -37.03
CA THR A 3 51.28 4.84 -36.21
C THR A 3 50.37 4.28 -35.12
N THR A 4 50.05 3.02 -35.32
CA THR A 4 49.48 2.01 -34.43
C THR A 4 50.48 1.61 -33.35
N TRP A 5 50.24 1.93 -32.08
CA TRP A 5 50.90 1.25 -30.96
C TRP A 5 49.96 1.34 -29.75
N LYS A 6 49.75 0.34 -28.93
CA LYS A 6 50.02 -1.10 -28.90
C LYS A 6 49.57 -1.46 -27.48
N ASN A 7 49.01 -2.66 -27.32
CA ASN A 7 49.04 -3.41 -26.07
C ASN A 7 48.17 -2.83 -24.93
N ALA A 8 47.48 -3.61 -24.13
CA ALA A 8 47.26 -5.03 -24.08
C ALA A 8 46.24 -5.22 -22.96
N SER A 9 45.62 -6.40 -22.97
CA SER A 9 45.08 -7.00 -21.75
C SER A 9 43.91 -6.25 -21.12
N PHE A 10 42.69 -6.77 -21.24
CA PHE A 10 42.24 -7.68 -20.19
C PHE A 10 40.86 -8.23 -20.55
N ILE A 11 40.80 -9.54 -20.43
CA ILE A 11 39.62 -10.38 -20.44
C ILE A 11 38.59 -9.81 -19.45
N GLN A 12 37.34 -9.61 -19.89
CA GLN A 12 36.20 -10.03 -19.08
C GLN A 12 34.92 -10.18 -19.93
N LEU A 13 34.69 -11.43 -20.32
CA LEU A 13 33.36 -11.98 -20.53
C LEU A 13 32.55 -11.84 -19.23
N ARG A 14 31.43 -11.11 -19.30
CA ARG A 14 30.23 -11.16 -18.43
C ARG A 14 29.47 -9.87 -18.68
N GLY A 15 28.18 -9.82 -18.95
CA GLY A 15 27.12 -10.80 -18.95
C GLY A 15 25.87 -10.01 -19.41
N MET A 16 24.96 -10.68 -20.08
CA MET A 16 23.67 -11.01 -19.48
C MET A 16 22.77 -9.79 -19.20
N PHE A 17 21.70 -9.72 -19.99
CA PHE A 17 20.41 -9.12 -19.67
C PHE A 17 20.33 -7.59 -19.61
N SER A 18 20.25 -6.98 -20.79
CA SER A 18 19.60 -5.69 -20.95
C SER A 18 18.08 -5.86 -20.79
N PHE A 19 17.64 -5.98 -19.53
CA PHE A 19 16.23 -5.99 -19.14
C PHE A 19 15.71 -4.54 -19.22
N HIS A 20 15.47 -4.06 -20.44
CA HIS A 20 14.71 -2.83 -20.66
C HIS A 20 13.21 -3.12 -20.44
N ARG A 21 12.84 -3.51 -19.21
CA ARG A 21 11.45 -3.63 -18.80
C ARG A 21 10.96 -2.26 -18.33
N LEU A 22 10.49 -1.51 -19.31
CA LEU A 22 9.73 -0.28 -19.17
C LEU A 22 8.46 -0.57 -18.35
N ILE A 23 8.50 -0.39 -17.02
CA ILE A 23 7.27 -0.42 -16.20
C ILE A 23 6.52 0.89 -16.47
N LYS A 24 5.75 0.94 -17.56
CA LYS A 24 4.67 1.92 -17.71
C LYS A 24 3.60 1.57 -16.68
N SER A 25 3.75 2.12 -15.47
CA SER A 25 2.72 2.14 -14.45
C SER A 25 1.50 2.88 -15.01
N LYS A 26 0.53 2.12 -15.50
CA LYS A 26 -0.80 2.64 -15.79
C LYS A 26 -1.43 3.02 -14.45
N ARG A 27 -1.34 4.30 -14.05
CA ARG A 27 -2.21 4.88 -13.02
C ARG A 27 -3.65 4.71 -13.52
N THR A 28 -4.31 3.63 -13.09
CA THR A 28 -5.76 3.51 -13.22
C THR A 28 -6.35 4.64 -12.41
N ARG A 29 -7.05 5.55 -13.09
CA ARG A 29 -7.89 6.56 -12.45
C ARG A 29 -9.08 5.79 -11.87
N THR A 30 -8.91 5.22 -10.68
CA THR A 30 -9.95 4.45 -9.99
C THR A 30 -11.13 5.38 -9.76
N ARG A 31 -12.24 5.10 -10.47
CA ARG A 31 -13.55 5.67 -10.17
C ARG A 31 -13.77 5.41 -8.69
N ALA A 32 -14.06 6.44 -7.89
CA ALA A 32 -14.22 6.30 -6.44
C ALA A 32 -15.32 5.28 -6.13
N THR A 33 -14.91 4.03 -5.97
CA THR A 33 -15.76 2.88 -5.70
C THR A 33 -16.23 3.01 -4.26
N ARG A 34 -17.54 2.86 -4.07
CA ARG A 34 -18.16 2.97 -2.75
C ARG A 34 -18.27 1.57 -2.14
N MET A 35 -17.88 1.43 -0.88
CA MET A 35 -17.90 0.20 -0.10
C MET A 35 -19.13 0.14 0.81
N TYR A 36 -19.68 -1.05 1.05
CA TYR A 36 -20.78 -1.24 2.01
C TYR A 36 -20.30 -1.11 3.46
N GLY A 37 -21.11 -0.47 4.28
CA GLY A 37 -20.84 -0.30 5.71
C GLY A 37 -20.76 -1.58 6.51
N LEU A 38 -21.41 -2.67 6.07
CA LEU A 38 -21.32 -3.98 6.72
C LEU A 38 -19.87 -4.47 6.83
N LEU A 39 -19.05 -4.26 5.79
CA LEU A 39 -17.64 -4.64 5.79
C LEU A 39 -16.82 -3.77 6.75
N LEU A 40 -17.11 -2.47 6.82
CA LEU A 40 -16.44 -1.57 7.74
C LEU A 40 -16.83 -1.87 9.20
N GLN A 41 -18.08 -2.25 9.44
CA GLN A 41 -18.55 -2.64 10.76
C GLN A 41 -17.90 -3.95 11.23
N SER A 42 -17.73 -4.94 10.35
CA SER A 42 -17.05 -6.19 10.70
C SER A 42 -15.58 -5.95 11.01
N ALA A 43 -14.90 -5.12 10.21
CA ALA A 43 -13.52 -4.71 10.46
C ALA A 43 -13.36 -3.94 11.78
N ALA A 44 -14.24 -2.97 12.06
CA ALA A 44 -14.26 -2.25 13.33
C ALA A 44 -14.49 -3.18 14.54
N SER A 45 -15.40 -4.14 14.40
CA SER A 45 -15.68 -5.13 15.44
C SER A 45 -14.48 -6.04 15.69
N TYR A 46 -13.75 -6.44 14.64
CA TYR A 46 -12.52 -7.20 14.76
C TYR A 46 -11.44 -6.42 15.51
N LEU A 47 -11.20 -5.16 15.13
CA LEU A 47 -10.17 -4.32 15.75
C LEU A 47 -10.45 -4.08 17.24
N LYS A 48 -11.70 -3.77 17.61
CA LYS A 48 -12.11 -3.63 19.01
C LYS A 48 -11.86 -4.91 19.81
N ARG A 49 -12.21 -6.07 19.26
CA ARG A 49 -11.98 -7.37 19.93
C ARG A 49 -10.49 -7.71 20.06
N ARG A 50 -9.67 -7.33 19.08
CA ARG A 50 -8.25 -7.72 19.01
C ARG A 50 -7.35 -6.82 19.85
N TYR A 51 -7.63 -5.52 19.88
CA TYR A 51 -6.75 -4.49 20.45
C TYR A 51 -7.40 -3.66 21.56
N GLY A 52 -8.70 -3.80 21.80
CA GLY A 52 -9.45 -3.00 22.77
C GLY A 52 -9.97 -1.67 22.20
N ASP A 53 -10.89 -1.05 22.94
CA ASP A 53 -11.56 0.18 22.51
C ASP A 53 -10.62 1.40 22.46
N GLU A 54 -9.61 1.46 23.32
CA GLU A 54 -8.63 2.56 23.36
C GLU A 54 -7.76 2.61 22.11
N ILE A 55 -7.21 1.46 21.72
CA ILE A 55 -6.40 1.33 20.50
C ILE A 55 -7.26 1.53 19.26
N TYR A 56 -8.51 1.03 19.26
CA TYR A 56 -9.44 1.32 18.18
C TYR A 56 -9.71 2.82 18.03
N ALA A 57 -9.91 3.55 19.13
CA ALA A 57 -10.10 5.00 19.10
C ALA A 57 -8.85 5.74 18.57
N GLN A 58 -7.65 5.25 18.87
CA GLN A 58 -6.42 5.75 18.26
C GLN A 58 -6.38 5.48 16.75
N ILE A 59 -6.68 4.27 16.31
CA ILE A 59 -6.73 3.91 14.88
C ILE A 59 -7.72 4.80 14.13
N CYS A 60 -8.90 5.05 14.68
CA CYS A 60 -9.89 5.95 14.07
C CYS A 60 -9.38 7.39 13.94
N ARG A 61 -8.70 7.91 14.97
CA ARG A 61 -8.09 9.25 14.94
C ARG A 61 -7.02 9.34 13.85
N ASP A 62 -6.11 8.38 13.82
CA ASP A 62 -4.98 8.37 12.89
C ASP A 62 -5.41 8.14 11.43
N ALA A 63 -6.49 7.38 11.22
CA ALA A 63 -7.09 7.17 9.90
C ALA A 63 -8.04 8.30 9.46
N ASN A 64 -8.27 9.30 10.33
CA ASN A 64 -9.23 10.40 10.12
C ASN A 64 -10.66 9.89 9.81
N ILE A 65 -11.10 8.89 10.57
CA ILE A 65 -12.41 8.24 10.43
C ILE A 65 -13.26 8.57 11.68
N PRO A 66 -14.57 8.84 11.52
CA PRO A 66 -15.45 9.00 12.67
C PRO A 66 -15.41 7.75 13.56
N PRO A 67 -15.25 7.90 14.89
CA PRO A 67 -15.32 6.76 15.80
C PRO A 67 -16.76 6.21 15.92
N ALA A 68 -17.75 6.99 15.48
CA ALA A 68 -19.13 6.56 15.35
C ALA A 68 -19.21 5.37 14.38
N GLY A 69 -19.72 4.24 14.85
CA GLY A 69 -19.75 2.99 14.09
C GLY A 69 -20.40 3.12 12.71
N PHE A 70 -20.06 2.18 11.83
CA PHE A 70 -20.56 2.17 10.46
C PHE A 70 -21.98 1.59 10.40
N SER A 71 -22.92 2.33 9.80
CA SER A 71 -24.23 1.78 9.45
C SER A 71 -24.11 0.79 8.28
N THR A 72 -24.67 -0.41 8.45
CA THR A 72 -24.63 -1.54 7.49
C THR A 72 -25.12 -1.17 6.09
N HIS A 73 -26.18 -0.36 6.01
CA HIS A 73 -26.89 -0.04 4.77
C HIS A 73 -26.30 1.16 4.02
N ASN A 74 -25.38 1.89 4.65
CA ASN A 74 -24.74 3.04 4.02
C ASN A 74 -23.56 2.63 3.14
N LYS A 75 -23.30 3.44 2.13
CA LYS A 75 -22.15 3.29 1.23
C LYS A 75 -21.10 4.34 1.57
N TYR A 76 -19.89 3.89 1.83
CA TYR A 76 -18.74 4.70 2.26
C TYR A 76 -17.65 4.72 1.19
N SER A 77 -16.66 5.60 1.32
CA SER A 77 -15.49 5.56 0.44
C SER A 77 -14.67 4.31 0.71
N GLU A 78 -14.23 3.59 -0.33
CA GLU A 78 -13.30 2.46 -0.17
C GLU A 78 -11.99 2.83 0.52
N LYS A 79 -11.58 4.11 0.42
CA LYS A 79 -10.37 4.62 1.08
C LYS A 79 -10.35 4.33 2.58
N ILE A 80 -11.52 4.34 3.23
CA ILE A 80 -11.64 4.10 4.67
C ILE A 80 -11.01 2.76 5.07
N MET A 81 -11.29 1.70 4.32
CA MET A 81 -10.73 0.37 4.63
C MET A 81 -9.22 0.32 4.41
N THR A 82 -8.72 0.97 3.36
CA THR A 82 -7.28 1.04 3.08
C THR A 82 -6.55 1.83 4.17
N GLU A 83 -7.03 3.02 4.52
CA GLU A 83 -6.42 3.85 5.57
C GLU A 83 -6.46 3.15 6.93
N MET A 84 -7.60 2.55 7.28
CA MET A 84 -7.73 1.79 8.53
C MET A 84 -6.75 0.61 8.57
N GLY A 85 -6.56 -0.11 7.46
CA GLY A 85 -5.58 -1.18 7.34
C GLY A 85 -4.14 -0.70 7.48
N LEU A 86 -3.78 0.42 6.83
CA LEU A 86 -2.44 1.01 6.92
C LEU A 86 -2.10 1.46 8.34
N VAL A 87 -3.04 2.10 9.03
CA VAL A 87 -2.86 2.53 10.43
C VAL A 87 -2.79 1.32 11.36
N THR A 88 -3.69 0.34 11.19
CA THR A 88 -3.67 -0.89 11.99
C THR A 88 -2.34 -1.64 11.85
N ALA A 89 -1.77 -1.70 10.64
CA ALA A 89 -0.47 -2.33 10.42
C ALA A 89 0.62 -1.67 11.27
N LYS A 90 0.64 -0.33 11.38
CA LYS A 90 1.61 0.38 12.23
C LYS A 90 1.49 -0.02 13.70
N VAL A 91 0.26 -0.22 14.18
CA VAL A 91 0.00 -0.65 15.57
C VAL A 91 0.44 -2.09 15.81
N GLY A 92 0.20 -3.00 14.85
CA GLY A 92 0.53 -4.42 14.99
C GLY A 92 2.03 -4.76 14.91
N PHE A 93 2.87 -3.81 14.45
CA PHE A 93 4.33 -3.96 14.39
C PHE A 93 5.07 -3.17 15.48
N CYS A 94 4.35 -2.53 16.41
CA CYS A 94 4.90 -1.91 17.62
C CYS A 94 4.70 -2.82 18.84
#